data_AF-A0A7K2Q037-F1
#
_entry.id   AF-A0A7K2Q037-F1
#
_cell.length_a   1.000
_cell.length_b   1.000
_cell.length_c   1.000
_cell.angle_alpha   90.00
_cell.angle_beta   90.00
_cell.angle_gamma   90.00
#
_symmetry.space_group_name_H-M   'P 1'
#
loop_
_entity.id
_entity.type
_entity.pdbx_description
1 polymer ?
#
loop_
_entity_poly.entity_id
_entity_poly.type
_entity_poly.pdbx_seq_one_letter_code
_entity_poly.pdbx_strand_id
1 'polypeptide(L)' 'MKTFDYVRATSPEHAAELFAARPGARYLGGGTNLVDLMKLGVERPDALVD' A
#
# COMPACT_ATOMS: atom_id res chain seq x y z
N MET A 1 5.25 -12.44 4.71
CA MET A 1 4.63 -11.10 4.61
C MET A 1 4.31 -10.58 6.00
N LYS A 2 4.66 -9.32 6.29
CA LYS A 2 4.31 -8.63 7.54
C LYS A 2 2.82 -8.23 7.50
N THR A 3 2.16 -8.08 8.65
CA THR A 3 0.85 -7.41 8.74
C THR A 3 0.94 -5.96 8.27
N PHE A 4 -0.06 -5.51 7.53
CA PHE A 4 -0.21 -4.14 7.04
C PHE A 4 -1.69 -3.76 7.06
N ASP A 5 -1.97 -2.46 7.13
CA ASP A 5 -3.31 -1.92 6.95
C ASP A 5 -3.66 -1.90 5.45
N TYR A 6 -4.91 -2.16 5.11
CA TYR A 6 -5.40 -2.04 3.74
C TYR A 6 -6.57 -1.06 3.72
N VAL A 7 -6.45 -0.02 2.91
CA VAL A 7 -7.46 1.04 2.78
C VAL A 7 -7.78 1.24 1.32
N ARG A 8 -9.07 1.29 0.99
CA ARG A 8 -9.53 1.59 -0.36
C ARG A 8 -9.88 3.07 -0.47
N ALA A 9 -9.23 3.77 -1.39
CA ALA A 9 -9.55 5.13 -1.75
C ALA A 9 -10.83 5.17 -2.62
N THR A 10 -11.51 6.31 -2.58
CA THR A 10 -12.74 6.56 -3.35
C THR A 10 -12.52 7.54 -4.50
N SER A 11 -11.35 8.18 -4.54
CA SER A 11 -10.87 9.05 -5.61
C SER A 11 -9.35 9.15 -5.57
N PRO A 12 -8.69 9.64 -6.63
CA PRO A 12 -7.24 9.89 -6.62
C PRO A 12 -6.79 10.88 -5.53
N GLU A 13 -7.59 11.91 -5.25
CA GLU A 13 -7.31 12.89 -4.20
C GLU A 13 -7.36 12.23 -2.83
N HIS A 14 -8.39 11.41 -2.58
CA HIS A 14 -8.49 10.63 -1.34
C HIS A 14 -7.31 9.66 -1.20
N ALA A 15 -6.85 9.02 -2.29
CA ALA A 15 -5.66 8.16 -2.25
C ALA A 15 -4.40 8.93 -1.84
N ALA A 16 -4.20 10.12 -2.40
CA ALA A 16 -3.06 10.98 -2.07
C ALA A 16 -3.10 11.45 -0.61
N GLU A 17 -4.28 11.80 -0.09
CA GLU A 17 -4.48 12.14 1.32
C GLU A 17 -4.16 10.95 2.24
N LEU A 18 -4.68 9.76 1.92
CA LEU A 18 -4.43 8.54 2.70
C LEU A 18 -2.95 8.16 2.74
N PHE A 19 -2.25 8.33 1.62
CA PHE A 19 -0.81 8.08 1.50
C PHE A 19 0.01 9.11 2.29
N ALA A 20 -0.31 10.40 2.16
CA ALA A 20 0.36 11.47 2.88
C ALA A 20 0.21 11.33 4.41
N ALA A 21 -0.93 10.83 4.88
CA ALA A 21 -1.20 10.60 6.30
C ALA A 21 -0.49 9.36 6.88
N ARG A 22 0.09 8.48 6.05
CA ARG A 22 0.65 7.19 6.48
C ARG A 22 2.09 7.01 6.00
N PRO A 23 3.09 7.48 6.77
CA PRO A 23 4.49 7.16 6.51
C PRO A 23 4.68 5.64 6.41
N GLY A 24 5.31 5.17 5.35
CA GLY A 24 5.47 3.72 5.09
C GLY A 24 4.34 3.08 4.27
N ALA A 25 3.37 3.87 3.79
CA ALA A 25 2.36 3.38 2.85
C ALA A 25 2.96 3.11 1.45
N ARG A 26 2.27 2.26 0.70
CA ARG A 26 2.47 2.03 -0.74
C ARG A 26 1.11 2.04 -1.44
N TYR A 27 1.07 2.57 -2.66
CA TYR A 27 -0.09 2.38 -3.53
C TYR A 27 -0.14 0.95 -4.05
N LEU A 28 -1.34 0.39 -4.11
CA LEU A 28 -1.61 -0.92 -4.69
C LEU A 28 -2.39 -0.72 -6.00
N GLY A 29 -1.69 -0.86 -7.14
CA GLY A 29 -2.34 -1.03 -8.44
C GLY A 29 -2.74 -2.48 -8.69
N GLY A 30 -2.30 -3.06 -9.81
CA GLY A 30 -2.55 -4.48 -10.10
C GLY A 30 -1.81 -5.49 -9.21
N GLY A 31 -0.88 -5.04 -8.36
CA GLY A 31 -0.20 -5.87 -7.35
C GLY A 31 0.82 -6.90 -7.87
N THR A 32 0.94 -7.09 -9.18
CA THR A 32 1.78 -8.15 -9.80
C THR A 32 3.25 -8.12 -9.40
N ASN A 33 3.80 -6.94 -9.07
CA ASN A 33 5.17 -6.81 -8.57
C ASN A 33 5.21 -6.60 -7.03
N LEU A 34 4.49 -5.60 -6.52
CA LEU A 34 4.55 -5.24 -5.10
C LEU A 34 4.19 -6.41 -4.17
N VAL A 35 3.14 -7.17 -4.49
CA VAL A 35 2.69 -8.28 -3.64
C VAL A 35 3.71 -9.42 -3.63
N ASP A 36 4.40 -9.65 -4.75
CA ASP A 36 5.48 -10.65 -4.81
C ASP A 36 6.67 -10.24 -3.92
N LEU A 37 7.09 -8.98 -4.01
CA LEU A 37 8.13 -8.41 -3.14
C LEU A 37 7.74 -8.47 -1.65
N MET A 38 6.45 -8.27 -1.32
CA MET A 38 5.93 -8.38 0.05
C MET A 38 5.94 -9.82 0.59
N LYS A 39 5.71 -10.81 -0.28
CA LYS A 39 5.82 -12.23 0.09
C LYS A 39 7.25 -12.60 0.45
N LEU A 40 8.21 -12.13 -0.37
CA LEU A 40 9.65 -12.31 -0.15
C LEU A 40 10.20 -11.43 0.99
N GLY A 41 9.41 -10.49 1.51
CA GLY A 41 9.80 -9.59 2.58
C GLY A 41 10.76 -8.48 2.15
N VAL A 42 10.91 -8.26 0.84
CA VAL A 42 11.70 -7.16 0.26
C VAL A 42 10.97 -5.84 0.49
N GLU A 43 9.70 -5.76 0.10
CA GLU A 43 8.82 -4.64 0.45
C GLU A 43 8.06 -4.97 1.74
N ARG A 44 8.03 -4.03 2.68
CA ARG A 44 7.42 -4.23 4.00
C ARG A 44 6.57 -3.02 4.40
N PRO A 45 5.59 -2.61 3.57
CA PRO A 45 4.77 -1.44 3.86
C PRO A 45 3.96 -1.64 5.14
N ASP A 46 3.70 -0.54 5.84
CA ASP A 46 2.79 -0.52 6.98
C ASP A 46 1.33 -0.40 6.55
N ALA A 47 1.09 0.18 5.36
CA ALA A 47 -0.24 0.29 4.77
C ALA A 47 -0.21 0.16 3.24
N LEU A 48 -1.28 -0.39 2.67
CA LEU A 48 -1.59 -0.36 1.25
C LEU A 48 -2.80 0.54 1.00
N VAL A 49 -2.66 1.45 0.04
CA VAL A 49 -3.74 2.29 -0.48
C VAL A 49 -4.14 1.76 -1.86
N ASP A 50 -5.33 1.21 -1.97
CA ASP A 50 -5.95 0.73 -3.22
C ASP A 50 -6.85 1.81 -3.81
#